data_AF-A0A8I2K1W0-F1
#
_entry.id   AF-A0A8I2K1W0-F1
#
_cell.length_a   1.000
_cell.length_b   1.000
_cell.length_c   1.000
_cell.angle_alpha   90.00
_cell.angle_beta   90.00
_cell.angle_gamma   90.00
#
_symmetry.space_group_name_H-M   'P 1'
#
loop_
_entity.id
_entity.type
_entity.pdbx_description
1 polymer ?
#
loop_
_entity_poly.entity_id
_entity_poly.type
_entity_poly.pdbx_seq_one_letter_code
_entity_poly.pdbx_strand_id
1 'polypeptide(L)' 'KPSRDLETFENPNPERDYTIHIEIPEFTCLCPRTGQPDFATIKIDYVPDKECIELKSLKLYIWSYRNEG' A
#
# COMPACT_ATOMS: atom_id res chain seq x y z
N LYS A 1 11.30 3.51 -10.07
CA LYS A 1 12.14 3.10 -8.92
C LYS A 1 11.24 3.00 -7.71
N PRO A 2 11.46 2.08 -6.74
CA PRO A 2 10.69 2.07 -5.50
C PRO A 2 10.87 3.42 -4.77
N SER A 3 9.85 3.81 -4.01
CA SER A 3 9.86 5.03 -3.18
C SER A 3 9.16 4.70 -1.87
N ARG A 4 9.57 5.34 -0.77
CA ARG A 4 8.87 5.25 0.53
C ARG A 4 7.96 6.45 0.80
N ASP A 5 7.90 7.39 -0.15
CA ASP A 5 7.01 8.53 -0.06
C ASP A 5 5.60 8.10 -0.46
N LEU A 6 4.65 8.32 0.45
CA LEU A 6 3.23 8.17 0.17
C LEU A 6 2.65 9.53 -0.19
N GLU A 7 1.85 9.55 -1.25
CA GLU A 7 1.11 10.72 -1.69
C GLU A 7 -0.38 10.53 -1.37
N THR A 8 -1.05 11.65 -1.14
CA THR A 8 -2.48 11.72 -0.89
C THR A 8 -3.14 12.67 -1.87
N PHE A 9 -4.46 12.55 -1.99
CA PHE A 9 -5.30 13.52 -2.68
C PHE A 9 -6.54 13.82 -1.83
N GLU A 10 -7.16 14.99 -2.03
CA GLU A 10 -8.37 15.39 -1.29
C GLU A 10 -9.48 14.35 -1.46
N ASN A 11 -10.15 14.00 -0.36
CA ASN A 11 -11.32 13.13 -0.41
C ASN A 11 -12.42 13.82 -1.24
N PRO A 12 -12.91 13.20 -2.33
CA PRO A 12 -13.93 13.80 -3.19
C PRO A 12 -15.33 13.87 -2.54
N ASN A 13 -15.57 13.18 -1.42
CA ASN A 13 -16.86 13.13 -0.72
C ASN A 13 -16.64 13.10 0.81
N PRO A 14 -16.09 14.15 1.45
CA PRO A 14 -15.74 14.12 2.88
C PRO A 14 -16.96 14.13 3.82
N GLU A 15 -18.12 14.52 3.32
CA GLU A 15 -19.39 14.53 4.07
C GLU A 15 -20.08 13.16 4.16
N ARG A 16 -19.52 12.12 3.53
CA ARG A 16 -20.10 10.77 3.55
C ARG A 16 -19.03 9.73 3.85
N ASP A 17 -19.37 8.82 4.75
CA ASP A 17 -18.58 7.61 4.97
C ASP A 17 -18.72 6.65 3.77
N TYR A 18 -17.59 6.22 3.24
CA TYR A 18 -17.47 5.14 2.27
C TYR A 18 -16.19 4.35 2.52
N THR A 19 -16.19 3.06 2.17
CA THR A 19 -14.99 2.22 2.32
C THR A 19 -14.21 2.21 1.01
N ILE A 20 -12.93 2.51 1.10
CA ILE A 20 -11.96 2.22 0.05
C ILE A 20 -11.34 0.86 0.35
N HIS A 21 -11.53 -0.08 -0.57
CA HIS A 21 -10.94 -1.41 -0.54
C HIS A 21 -9.80 -1.51 -1.55
N ILE A 22 -8.63 -1.95 -1.10
CA ILE A 22 -7.44 -2.14 -1.93
C ILE A 22 -6.90 -3.55 -1.73
N GLU A 23 -6.74 -4.30 -2.82
CA GLU A 23 -6.03 -5.58 -2.83
C GLU A 23 -4.70 -5.46 -3.55
N ILE A 24 -3.64 -5.99 -2.93
CA ILE A 24 -2.28 -5.98 -3.45
C ILE A 24 -1.78 -7.43 -3.47
N PRO A 25 -2.12 -8.21 -4.50
CA PRO A 25 -1.74 -9.63 -4.60
C PRO A 25 -0.26 -9.85 -4.93
N GLU A 26 0.47 -8.78 -5.26
CA GLU A 26 1.86 -8.82 -5.73
C GLU A 26 2.90 -8.50 -4.64
N PHE A 27 2.51 -8.49 -3.36
CA PHE A 27 3.45 -8.19 -2.28
C PHE A 27 4.46 -9.33 -2.12
N THR A 28 5.73 -8.94 -2.02
CA THR A 28 6.85 -9.84 -1.75
C THR A 28 7.93 -9.10 -0.97
N CYS A 29 8.62 -9.80 -0.09
CA CYS A 29 9.77 -9.31 0.68
C CYS A 29 10.78 -10.44 0.89
N LEU A 30 11.91 -10.18 1.54
CA LEU A 30 12.87 -11.22 1.91
C LEU A 30 12.62 -11.73 3.32
N CYS A 31 12.87 -13.01 3.55
CA CYS A 31 12.89 -13.57 4.90
C CYS A 31 14.21 -13.19 5.61
N PRO A 32 14.19 -12.53 6.79
CA PRO A 32 15.41 -12.10 7.51
C PRO A 32 16.41 -13.22 7.82
N ARG A 33 15.91 -14.46 7.95
CA ARG A 33 16.73 -15.59 8.35
C ARG A 33 17.35 -16.34 7.18
N THR A 34 16.61 -16.50 6.09
CA THR A 34 17.00 -17.38 4.97
C THR A 34 17.36 -16.61 3.71
N GLY A 35 16.96 -15.34 3.60
CA GLY A 35 17.09 -14.54 2.37
C GLY A 35 16.20 -15.01 1.22
N GLN A 36 15.27 -15.95 1.48
CA GLN A 36 14.31 -16.41 0.49
C GLN A 36 13.17 -15.40 0.33
N PRO A 37 12.56 -15.29 -0.87
CA PRO A 37 11.42 -14.42 -1.08
C PRO A 37 10.15 -15.00 -0.44
N ASP A 38 9.47 -14.17 0.35
CA ASP A 38 8.12 -14.41 0.87
C ASP A 38 7.09 -13.72 -0.05
N PHE A 39 5.88 -14.27 -0.12
CA PHE A 39 4.77 -13.74 -0.91
C PHE A 39 3.50 -13.69 -0.07
N ALA A 40 2.74 -12.61 -0.18
CA ALA A 40 1.44 -12.49 0.46
C ALA A 40 0.52 -11.57 -0.34
N THR A 41 -0.78 -11.66 -0.08
CA THR A 41 -1.76 -10.68 -0.53
C THR A 41 -2.05 -9.71 0.60
N ILE A 42 -1.80 -8.43 0.39
CA ILE A 42 -2.18 -7.38 1.35
C ILE A 42 -3.59 -6.90 0.98
N LYS A 43 -4.47 -6.82 1.97
CA LYS A 43 -5.79 -6.20 1.85
C LYS A 43 -5.87 -5.01 2.80
N ILE A 44 -6.27 -3.86 2.28
CA ILE A 44 -6.42 -2.63 3.05
C ILE A 44 -7.85 -2.15 2.86
N ASP A 45 -8.56 -2.05 3.98
CA ASP A 45 -9.89 -1.47 4.07
C ASP A 45 -9.81 -0.24 4.98
N TYR A 46 -10.20 0.92 4.47
CA TYR A 46 -10.26 2.14 5.27
C TYR A 46 -11.41 3.05 4.85
N VAL A 47 -11.84 3.90 5.78
CA VAL A 47 -12.78 5.00 5.52
C VAL A 47 -11.96 6.29 5.52
N PRO A 48 -11.82 7.00 4.39
CA PRO A 48 -11.08 8.25 4.32
C PRO A 48 -11.84 9.37 5.07
N ASP A 49 -11.10 10.22 5.78
CA ASP A 49 -11.61 11.50 6.31
C ASP A 49 -11.37 12.60 5.26
N LYS A 50 -10.32 13.42 5.40
CA LYS A 50 -10.03 14.52 4.47
C LYS A 50 -9.27 14.12 3.21
N GLU A 51 -8.55 13.01 3.26
CA GLU A 51 -7.60 12.62 2.23
C GLU A 51 -7.70 11.11 1.93
N CYS A 52 -7.44 10.78 0.68
CA CYS A 52 -7.33 9.43 0.16
C CYS A 52 -5.89 9.12 -0.23
N ILE A 53 -5.46 7.86 -0.03
CA ILE A 53 -4.13 7.42 -0.48
C ILE A 53 -4.06 7.33 -2.00
N GLU A 54 -2.99 7.85 -2.60
CA GLU A 54 -2.76 7.76 -4.03
C GLU A 54 -2.18 6.38 -4.39
N LEU A 55 -2.82 5.69 -5.35
CA LEU A 55 -2.59 4.26 -5.60
C LEU A 55 -1.19 3.97 -6.19
N LYS A 56 -0.62 4.86 -6.99
CA LYS A 56 0.72 4.69 -7.56
C LYS A 56 1.79 4.83 -6.47
N SER A 57 1.69 5.81 -5.57
CA SER A 57 2.60 6.01 -4.45
C SER A 57 2.54 4.81 -3.50
N LEU A 58 1.33 4.31 -3.19
CA LEU A 58 1.15 3.07 -2.42
C LEU A 58 1.82 1.88 -3.11
N LYS A 59 1.65 1.72 -4.42
CA LYS A 59 2.34 0.66 -5.18
C LYS A 59 3.87 0.77 -5.07
N LEU A 60 4.43 1.97 -5.19
CA LEU A 60 5.87 2.19 -5.06
C LEU A 60 6.38 1.93 -3.64
N TYR A 61 5.57 2.28 -2.63
CA TYR A 61 5.82 1.99 -1.22
C TYR A 61 5.88 0.50 -0.94
N ILE A 62 4.87 -0.27 -1.38
CA ILE A 62 4.87 -1.72 -1.27
C ILE A 62 6.06 -2.34 -2.00
N TRP A 63 6.39 -1.86 -3.20
CA TRP A 63 7.55 -2.36 -3.94
C TRP A 63 8.88 -2.10 -3.21
N SER A 64 8.97 -1.09 -2.34
CA SER A 64 10.18 -0.83 -1.56
C SER A 64 10.60 -2.00 -0.67
N TYR A 65 9.64 -2.82 -0.22
CA TYR A 65 9.90 -4.00 0.63
C TYR A 65 10.47 -5.21 -0.12
N ARG A 66 10.51 -5.21 -1.46
CA ARG A 66 10.86 -6.38 -2.27
C ARG A 66 12.21 -7.01 -1.91
N ASN A 67 13.18 -6.19 -1.51
CA ASN A 67 14.53 -6.64 -1.16
C ASN A 67 14.86 -6.38 0.31
N GLU A 68 13.85 -6.23 1.16
CA GLU A 68 13.99 -5.97 2.58
C GLU A 68 13.46 -7.15 3.39
N GLY A 69 14.13 -7.48 4.50
CA GLY A 69 13.89 -8.69 5.28
C GLY A 69 14.81 -8.79 6.47
#